data_AF-A0A2S1U244-F1
#
_entry.id   AF-A0A2S1U244-F1
#
_cell.length_a   1.000
_cell.length_b   1.000
_cell.length_c   1.000
_cell.angle_alpha   90.00
_cell.angle_beta   90.00
_cell.angle_gamma   90.00
#
_symmetry.space_group_name_H-M   'P 1'
#
loop_
_entity.id
_entity.type
_entity.pdbx_description
1 polymer ?
#
loop_
_entity_poly.entity_id
_entity_poly.type
_entity_poly.pdbx_seq_one_letter_code
_entity_poly.pdbx_strand_id
1 'polypeptide(L)'
;MSIFVKEIIVTDYLKESLLCLAFVFFLSGTLVFLGLFVGQKWRSEWAKLTAFECGFDSLSSARNPFSMRFFLLALLFLVFDVEIILLFPYIFSVIILWVKMVQFSKMMCFLFLVVLVIGLFHELNEGTLDWKFD
;
A
#
# COMPACT_ATOMS: atom_id res chain seq x y z
N MET A 1 -18.55 -23.07 -24.05
CA MET A 1 -19.41 -21.97 -23.55
C MET A 1 -18.81 -21.24 -22.35
N SER A 2 -18.41 -21.93 -21.26
CA SER A 2 -17.75 -21.30 -20.08
C SER A 2 -16.44 -20.56 -20.39
N ILE A 3 -15.61 -21.07 -21.30
CA ILE A 3 -14.31 -20.46 -21.68
C ILE A 3 -14.52 -19.12 -22.42
N PHE A 4 -15.44 -19.09 -23.38
CA PHE A 4 -15.72 -17.90 -24.19
C PHE A 4 -16.34 -16.76 -23.36
N VAL A 5 -17.20 -17.09 -22.39
CA VAL A 5 -17.76 -16.11 -21.44
C VAL A 5 -16.67 -15.53 -20.53
N LYS A 6 -15.73 -16.35 -20.04
CA LYS A 6 -14.57 -15.86 -19.27
C LYS A 6 -13.69 -14.94 -20.11
N GLU A 7 -13.46 -15.27 -21.37
CA GLU A 7 -12.65 -14.46 -22.28
C GLU A 7 -13.26 -13.07 -22.52
N ILE A 8 -14.57 -13.01 -22.80
CA ILE A 8 -15.31 -11.74 -22.96
C ILE A 8 -15.21 -10.90 -21.69
N ILE A 9 -15.53 -11.49 -20.53
CA ILE A 9 -15.46 -10.80 -19.23
C ILE A 9 -14.04 -10.24 -18.98
N VAL A 10 -13.00 -11.04 -19.19
CA VAL A 10 -11.61 -10.62 -19.00
C VAL A 10 -11.23 -9.48 -19.96
N THR A 11 -11.65 -9.55 -21.23
CA THR A 11 -11.39 -8.47 -22.19
C THR A 11 -12.11 -7.18 -21.84
N ASP A 12 -13.31 -7.25 -21.24
CA ASP A 12 -14.07 -6.07 -20.83
C ASP A 12 -13.45 -5.40 -19.60
N TYR A 13 -13.06 -6.18 -18.57
CA TYR A 13 -12.29 -5.66 -17.43
C TYR A 13 -10.95 -5.05 -17.85
N LEU A 14 -10.23 -5.70 -18.78
CA LEU A 14 -8.96 -5.17 -19.30
C LEU A 14 -9.17 -3.84 -20.02
N LYS A 15 -10.18 -3.73 -20.88
CA LYS A 15 -10.51 -2.48 -21.58
C LYS A 15 -10.87 -1.35 -20.60
N GLU A 16 -11.70 -1.63 -19.60
CA GLU A 16 -12.07 -0.65 -18.57
C GLU A 16 -10.85 -0.16 -17.78
N SER A 17 -9.98 -1.08 -17.34
CA SER A 17 -8.76 -0.72 -16.62
C SER A 17 -7.79 0.12 -17.45
N LEU A 18 -7.64 -0.20 -18.74
CA LEU A 18 -6.77 0.51 -19.67
C LEU A 18 -7.29 1.93 -19.93
N LEU A 19 -8.61 2.08 -20.06
CA LEU A 19 -9.25 3.38 -20.24
C LEU A 19 -9.04 4.28 -19.01
N CYS A 20 -9.23 3.75 -17.81
CA CYS A 20 -8.97 4.47 -16.56
C CYS A 20 -7.51 4.91 -16.45
N LEU A 21 -6.56 4.02 -16.77
CA LEU A 21 -5.13 4.32 -16.72
C LEU A 21 -4.77 5.41 -17.75
N ALA A 22 -5.25 5.28 -18.98
CA ALA A 22 -5.03 6.28 -20.03
C ALA A 22 -5.59 7.66 -19.62
N PHE A 23 -6.76 7.70 -19.00
CA PHE A 23 -7.37 8.94 -18.52
C PHE A 23 -6.54 9.60 -17.41
N VAL A 24 -6.05 8.83 -16.43
CA VAL A 24 -5.21 9.36 -15.34
C VAL A 24 -3.88 9.90 -15.86
N PHE A 25 -3.24 9.20 -16.79
CA PHE A 25 -2.01 9.67 -17.42
C PHE A 25 -2.24 10.93 -18.25
N PHE A 26 -3.34 11.00 -19.00
CA PHE A 26 -3.69 12.19 -19.77
C PHE A 26 -3.93 13.40 -18.86
N LEU A 27 -4.72 13.22 -17.79
CA LEU A 27 -5.06 14.29 -16.87
C LEU A 27 -3.82 14.78 -16.08
N SER A 28 -3.01 13.86 -15.54
CA SER A 28 -1.76 14.24 -14.86
C SER A 28 -0.76 14.89 -15.82
N GLY A 29 -0.63 14.37 -17.04
CA GLY A 29 0.26 14.92 -18.07
C GLY A 29 -0.13 16.34 -18.48
N THR A 30 -1.42 16.61 -18.69
CA THR A 30 -1.92 17.95 -19.02
C THR A 30 -1.70 18.93 -17.87
N LEU A 31 -1.94 18.53 -16.62
CA LEU A 31 -1.68 19.37 -15.45
C LEU A 31 -0.20 19.72 -15.30
N VAL A 32 0.71 18.74 -15.46
CA VAL A 32 2.16 18.99 -15.43
C VAL A 32 2.58 19.90 -16.58
N PHE A 33 2.07 19.66 -17.79
CA PHE A 33 2.37 20.49 -18.96
C PHE A 33 1.92 21.93 -18.76
N LEU A 34 0.71 22.15 -18.26
CA LEU A 34 0.20 23.48 -17.91
C LEU A 34 1.05 24.13 -16.81
N GLY A 35 1.44 23.39 -15.78
CA GLY A 35 2.32 23.89 -14.72
C GLY A 35 3.70 24.31 -15.23
N LEU A 36 4.27 23.58 -16.20
CA LEU A 36 5.53 23.95 -16.84
C LEU A 36 5.39 25.13 -17.81
N PHE A 37 4.27 25.23 -18.53
CA PHE A 37 4.01 26.32 -19.48
C PHE A 37 3.72 27.64 -18.77
N VAL A 38 2.96 27.61 -17.68
CA VAL A 38 2.64 28.79 -16.86
C VAL A 38 3.81 29.17 -15.94
N GLY A 39 4.60 28.18 -15.49
CA GLY A 39 5.72 28.40 -14.59
C GLY A 39 6.81 29.30 -15.18
N GLN A 40 7.08 30.44 -14.53
CA GLN A 40 8.14 31.38 -14.92
C GLN A 40 9.53 30.86 -14.51
N LYS A 41 9.99 29.75 -15.10
CA LYS A 41 11.31 29.14 -14.84
C LYS A 41 12.50 29.90 -15.45
N TRP A 42 12.26 31.03 -16.14
CA TRP A 42 13.31 31.79 -16.84
C TRP A 42 14.39 32.38 -15.93
N ARG A 43 14.10 32.61 -14.64
CA ARG A 43 15.07 33.14 -13.67
C ARG A 43 15.38 32.08 -12.62
N SER A 44 16.30 31.18 -12.98
CA SER A 44 16.84 30.16 -12.08
C SER A 44 17.85 30.79 -11.13
N GLU A 45 17.40 31.19 -9.94
CA GLU A 45 18.27 31.67 -8.87
C GLU A 45 18.77 30.45 -8.07
N TRP A 46 20.09 30.30 -7.96
CA TRP A 46 20.73 29.19 -7.24
C TRP A 46 20.17 28.99 -5.83
N ALA A 47 19.87 30.07 -5.10
CA ALA A 47 19.28 30.02 -3.76
C ALA A 47 17.86 29.43 -3.70
N LYS A 48 17.14 29.33 -4.82
CA LYS A 48 15.84 28.65 -4.91
C LYS A 48 15.96 27.15 -5.24
N LEU A 49 17.14 26.74 -5.72
CA LEU A 49 17.45 25.34 -6.05
C LEU A 49 18.11 24.59 -4.88
N THR A 50 18.55 25.31 -3.84
CA THR A 50 19.07 24.73 -2.60
C THR A 50 17.94 24.25 -1.69
N ALA A 51 18.20 23.24 -0.86
CA ALA A 51 17.24 22.74 0.12
C ALA A 51 16.78 23.87 1.07
N PHE A 52 15.49 23.88 1.39
CA PHE A 52 14.90 24.92 2.23
C PHE A 52 15.15 24.59 3.71
N GLU A 53 16.31 24.99 4.22
CA GLU A 53 16.63 24.92 5.64
C GLU A 53 17.24 26.25 6.10
N CYS A 54 16.45 27.32 6.21
CA CYS A 54 16.84 28.57 6.89
C CYS A 54 18.28 29.10 6.64
N GLY A 55 18.85 28.92 5.44
CA GLY A 55 20.22 29.35 5.13
C GLY A 55 21.35 28.48 5.71
N PHE A 56 21.03 27.31 6.25
CA PHE A 56 22.00 26.28 6.62
C PHE A 56 22.26 25.35 5.42
N ASP A 57 23.52 24.99 5.21
CA ASP A 57 23.84 23.88 4.31
C ASP A 57 23.16 22.62 4.87
N SER A 58 22.45 21.88 4.00
CA SER A 58 21.76 20.64 4.38
C SER A 58 22.68 19.79 5.25
N LEU A 59 22.27 19.51 6.49
CA LEU A 59 23.12 18.82 7.46
C LEU A 59 23.81 17.63 6.79
N SER A 60 25.13 17.62 6.94
CA SER A 60 26.08 16.68 6.34
C SER A 60 25.59 15.23 6.23
N SER A 61 25.91 14.59 5.11
CA SER A 61 25.85 13.14 4.81
C SER A 61 24.57 12.41 5.27
N ALA A 62 23.79 11.96 4.29
CA ALA A 62 22.68 11.00 4.43
C ALA A 62 23.09 9.60 4.94
N ARG A 63 24.18 9.48 5.70
CA ARG A 63 24.71 8.23 6.30
C ARG A 63 24.20 7.95 7.70
N ASN A 64 23.38 8.82 8.29
CA ASN A 64 22.72 8.42 9.52
C ASN A 64 21.64 7.39 9.17
N PRO A 65 21.70 6.16 9.71
CA PRO A 65 20.74 5.13 9.36
C PRO A 65 19.33 5.61 9.69
N PHE A 66 18.42 5.41 8.73
CA PHE A 66 17.00 5.68 8.92
C PHE A 66 16.48 4.91 10.14
N SER A 67 15.50 5.44 10.86
CA SER A 67 15.07 4.82 12.11
C SER A 67 14.52 3.40 11.86
N MET A 68 15.00 2.42 12.64
CA MET A 68 14.57 1.01 12.55
C MET A 68 13.07 0.80 12.72
N ARG A 69 12.35 1.78 13.26
CA ARG A 69 10.89 1.77 13.46
C ARG A 69 10.13 1.70 12.13
N PHE A 70 10.55 2.45 11.11
CA PHE A 70 9.92 2.40 9.79
C PHE A 70 10.12 1.03 9.12
N PHE A 71 11.25 0.39 9.39
CA PHE A 71 11.51 -0.97 8.92
C PHE A 71 10.59 -1.99 9.61
N LEU A 72 10.40 -1.90 10.94
CA LEU A 72 9.48 -2.76 11.68
C LEU A 72 8.03 -2.58 11.21
N LEU A 73 7.58 -1.35 10.95
CA LEU A 73 6.25 -1.08 10.40
C LEU A 73 6.07 -1.70 9.01
N ALA A 74 7.07 -1.60 8.14
CA ALA A 74 7.03 -2.20 6.81
C ALA A 74 7.00 -3.74 6.87
N LEU A 75 7.75 -4.34 7.79
CA LEU A 75 7.75 -5.78 8.02
C LEU A 75 6.40 -6.25 8.56
N LEU A 76 5.81 -5.52 9.52
CA LEU A 76 4.51 -5.81 10.08
C LEU A 76 3.41 -5.72 9.01
N PHE A 77 3.44 -4.68 8.16
CA PHE A 77 2.51 -4.56 7.03
C PHE A 77 2.66 -5.72 6.03
N LEU A 78 3.90 -6.12 5.70
CA LEU A 78 4.16 -7.23 4.79
C LEU A 78 3.56 -8.54 5.30
N VAL A 79 3.72 -8.85 6.59
CA VAL A 79 3.17 -10.07 7.20
C VAL A 79 1.64 -10.02 7.19
N PHE A 80 1.03 -8.91 7.62
CA PHE A 80 -0.44 -8.78 7.59
C PHE A 80 -1.03 -8.84 6.18
N ASP A 81 -0.35 -8.31 5.17
CA ASP A 81 -0.81 -8.39 3.78
C ASP A 81 -0.84 -9.85 3.27
N VAL A 82 0.20 -10.63 3.58
CA VAL A 82 0.26 -12.06 3.26
C VAL A 82 -0.85 -12.85 3.96
N GLU A 83 -1.15 -12.53 5.22
CA GLU A 83 -2.21 -13.17 5.99
C GLU A 83 -3.61 -12.85 5.45
N ILE A 84 -3.85 -11.62 4.99
CA ILE A 84 -5.11 -11.23 4.35
C ILE A 84 -5.30 -11.96 3.02
N ILE A 85 -4.24 -12.10 2.21
CA ILE A 85 -4.26 -12.88 0.98
C ILE A 85 -4.68 -14.34 1.24
N LEU A 86 -4.21 -14.93 2.34
CA LEU A 86 -4.60 -16.29 2.75
C LEU A 86 -6.06 -16.37 3.22
N LEU A 87 -6.57 -15.34 3.90
CA LEU A 87 -7.96 -15.28 4.38
C LEU A 87 -8.98 -15.04 3.27
N PHE A 88 -8.63 -14.30 2.23
CA PHE A 88 -9.53 -13.92 1.15
C PHE A 88 -10.28 -15.11 0.48
N PRO A 89 -9.61 -16.19 0.01
CA PRO A 89 -10.30 -17.34 -0.58
C PRO A 89 -11.18 -18.07 0.44
N TYR A 90 -10.77 -18.09 1.71
CA TYR A 90 -11.56 -18.69 2.78
C TYR A 90 -12.89 -17.94 2.99
N ILE A 91 -12.84 -16.61 3.08
CA ILE A 91 -14.05 -15.77 3.23
C ILE A 91 -15.01 -15.99 2.06
N PHE A 92 -14.50 -16.04 0.83
CA PHE A 92 -15.33 -16.30 -0.35
C PHE A 92 -16.03 -17.67 -0.28
N SER A 93 -15.31 -18.71 0.17
CA SER A 93 -15.88 -20.05 0.35
C SER A 93 -16.98 -20.08 1.41
N VAL A 94 -16.80 -19.34 2.51
CA VAL A 94 -17.77 -19.23 3.61
C VAL A 94 -19.04 -18.53 3.15
N ILE A 95 -18.94 -17.46 2.34
CA ILE A 95 -20.10 -16.73 1.81
C ILE A 95 -20.95 -17.63 0.91
N ILE A 96 -20.34 -18.46 0.07
CA ILE A 96 -21.06 -19.28 -0.92
C ILE A 96 -21.57 -20.60 -0.33
N LEU A 97 -20.81 -21.21 0.58
CA LEU A 97 -21.05 -22.58 1.08
C LEU A 97 -21.33 -22.64 2.58
N TRP A 98 -21.82 -21.54 3.19
CA TRP A 98 -21.93 -21.35 4.64
C TRP A 98 -22.48 -22.58 5.40
N VAL A 99 -23.52 -23.23 4.86
CA VAL A 99 -24.20 -24.39 5.47
C VAL A 99 -23.45 -25.73 5.25
N LYS A 100 -22.62 -25.85 4.21
CA LYS A 100 -21.88 -27.08 3.86
C LYS A 100 -20.47 -27.16 4.47
N MET A 101 -19.98 -26.09 5.10
CA MET A 101 -18.63 -26.07 5.66
C MET A 101 -18.53 -26.95 6.93
N VAL A 102 -17.52 -27.82 6.96
CA VAL A 102 -17.22 -28.68 8.11
C VAL A 102 -16.88 -27.80 9.31
N GLN A 103 -17.45 -28.10 10.49
CA GLN A 103 -17.22 -27.34 11.73
C GLN A 103 -15.71 -27.18 12.06
N PHE A 104 -14.91 -28.19 11.75
CA PHE A 104 -13.46 -28.18 11.86
C PHE A 104 -12.79 -27.02 11.08
N SER A 105 -13.27 -26.74 9.86
CA SER A 105 -12.73 -25.67 9.02
C SER A 105 -12.97 -24.29 9.64
N LYS A 106 -14.14 -24.07 10.25
CA LYS A 106 -14.47 -22.84 10.98
C LYS A 106 -13.60 -22.66 12.22
N MET A 107 -13.37 -23.74 12.96
CA MET A 107 -12.49 -23.73 14.12
C MET A 107 -11.04 -23.37 13.75
N MET A 108 -10.54 -23.89 12.62
CA MET A 108 -9.17 -23.57 12.16
C MET A 108 -9.03 -22.11 11.73
N CYS A 109 -10.01 -21.55 11.02
CA CYS A 109 -9.99 -20.12 10.70
C CYS A 109 -10.06 -19.24 11.96
N PHE A 110 -10.86 -19.64 12.95
CA PHE A 110 -10.93 -18.91 14.21
C PHE A 110 -9.59 -18.94 14.96
N LEU A 111 -8.95 -20.11 15.06
CA LEU A 111 -7.62 -20.24 15.65
C LEU A 111 -6.58 -19.40 14.91
N PHE A 112 -6.62 -19.39 13.57
CA PHE A 112 -5.75 -18.55 12.76
C PHE A 112 -5.90 -17.07 13.11
N LEU A 113 -7.15 -16.56 13.17
CA LEU A 113 -7.42 -15.17 13.56
C LEU A 113 -6.94 -14.84 14.99
N VAL A 114 -7.11 -15.78 15.93
CA VAL A 114 -6.62 -15.61 17.31
C VAL A 114 -5.10 -15.45 17.35
N VAL A 115 -4.37 -16.24 16.57
CA VAL A 115 -2.91 -16.10 16.45
C VAL A 115 -2.52 -14.72 15.91
N LEU A 116 -3.24 -14.20 14.91
CA LEU A 116 -2.97 -12.85 14.37
C LEU A 116 -3.13 -11.76 15.42
N VAL A 117 -4.24 -11.81 16.18
CA VAL A 117 -4.53 -10.82 17.23
C VAL A 117 -3.51 -10.89 18.35
N ILE A 118 -3.11 -12.10 18.76
CA ILE A 118 -2.08 -12.28 19.80
C ILE A 118 -0.72 -11.78 19.32
N GLY A 119 -0.32 -12.09 18.07
CA GLY A 119 0.92 -11.61 17.49
C GLY A 119 0.98 -10.08 17.42
N LEU A 120 -0.12 -9.44 17.01
CA LEU A 120 -0.23 -7.98 17.01
C LEU A 120 -0.12 -7.40 18.42
N PHE A 121 -0.80 -8.00 19.39
CA PHE A 121 -0.79 -7.53 20.77
C PHE A 121 0.61 -7.67 21.40
N HIS A 122 1.32 -8.74 21.08
CA HIS A 122 2.71 -8.94 21.51
C HIS A 122 3.61 -7.82 21.00
N GLU A 123 3.56 -7.51 19.69
CA GLU A 123 4.37 -6.44 19.10
C GLU A 123 4.02 -5.05 19.67
N LEU A 124 2.74 -4.78 19.95
CA LEU A 124 2.33 -3.54 20.61
C LEU A 124 2.90 -3.41 22.03
N ASN A 125 2.95 -4.50 22.79
CA ASN A 125 3.45 -4.49 24.17
C ASN A 125 4.98 -4.33 24.26
N GLU A 126 5.71 -4.72 23.21
CA GLU A 126 7.17 -4.47 23.09
C GLU A 126 7.51 -2.98 22.89
N GLY A 127 6.51 -2.12 22.64
CA GLY A 127 6.70 -0.67 22.52
C GLY A 127 7.51 -0.24 21.29
N THR A 128 7.77 -1.15 20.36
CA THR A 128 8.43 -0.87 19.06
C THR A 128 7.65 0.11 18.20
N LEU A 129 6.34 0.23 18.45
CA LEU A 129 5.40 1.12 17.78
C LEU A 129 5.11 2.41 18.55
N ASP A 130 5.63 2.59 19.76
CA ASP A 130 5.38 3.78 20.57
C ASP A 130 6.19 5.00 20.08
N TRP A 131 5.46 5.98 19.57
CA TRP A 131 5.88 7.35 19.36
C TRP A 131 5.97 8.13 20.69
N LYS A 132 7.11 8.04 21.37
CA LYS A 132 7.52 9.16 22.22
C LYS A 132 8.12 10.25 21.33
N PHE A 133 7.47 11.40 21.32
CA PHE A 133 8.11 12.66 21.00
C PHE A 133 9.07 12.94 22.16
N ASP A 134 10.31 12.48 22.05
CA ASP A 134 11.42 13.04 22.83
C ASP A 134 11.99 14.25 22.08
#